data_AF-A0A376TIY8-F1
#
_entry.id   AF-A0A376TIY8-F1
#
_cell.length_a   1.000
_cell.length_b   1.000
_cell.length_c   1.000
_cell.angle_alpha   90.00
_cell.angle_beta   90.00
_cell.angle_gamma   90.00
#
_symmetry.space_group_name_H-M   'P 1'
#
loop_
_entity.id
_entity.type
_entity.pdbx_description
1 polymer ?
#
loop_
_entity_poly.entity_id
_entity_poly.type
_entity_poly.pdbx_seq_one_letter_code
_entity_poly.pdbx_strand_id
1 'polypeptide(L)'
;MQRLNKAHLLKPYLTSRHQEINEWNRQQGSTESILNLRRMTNIGTFRAYLNEYLRNHPRIRKDMTLMVRQLAPGDNGLPLEIYAFTNTVVWLEYESIQADIFDHIFAIVEEFGLRLHQSPTGNDIRSLAGAFKQ
;
A
#
# COMPACT_ATOMS: atom_id res chain seq x y z
N MET A 1 -10.26 -8.34 -3.91
CA MET A 1 -9.66 -8.25 -5.27
C MET A 1 -10.63 -7.81 -6.36
N GLN A 2 -11.85 -8.36 -6.49
CA GLN A 2 -12.78 -7.96 -7.57
C GLN A 2 -13.12 -6.46 -7.59
N ARG A 3 -13.13 -5.78 -6.43
CA ARG A 3 -13.34 -4.32 -6.34
C ARG A 3 -12.20 -3.49 -6.96
N LEU A 4 -10.95 -3.96 -6.86
CA LEU A 4 -9.76 -3.26 -7.37
C LEU A 4 -9.65 -3.28 -8.89
N ASN A 5 -10.35 -4.20 -9.58
CA ASN A 5 -10.39 -4.26 -11.04
C ASN A 5 -11.04 -3.02 -11.68
N LYS A 6 -11.72 -2.18 -10.90
CA LYS A 6 -12.28 -0.90 -11.36
C LYS A 6 -11.27 0.25 -11.32
N ALA A 7 -10.17 0.12 -10.56
CA ALA A 7 -9.16 1.17 -10.45
C ALA A 7 -8.31 1.24 -11.73
N HIS A 8 -8.41 2.36 -12.46
CA HIS A 8 -7.75 2.55 -13.75
C HIS A 8 -6.23 2.36 -13.67
N LEU A 9 -5.58 2.91 -12.63
CA LEU A 9 -4.13 2.83 -12.43
C LEU A 9 -3.62 1.42 -12.12
N LEU A 10 -4.47 0.54 -11.58
CA LEU A 10 -4.08 -0.82 -11.22
C LEU A 10 -4.25 -1.83 -12.34
N LYS A 11 -5.13 -1.57 -13.31
CA LYS A 11 -5.45 -2.55 -14.36
C LYS A 11 -4.20 -3.09 -15.07
N PRO A 12 -3.26 -2.26 -15.57
CA PRO A 12 -2.07 -2.78 -16.26
C PRO A 12 -1.19 -3.64 -15.34
N TYR A 13 -1.01 -3.21 -14.09
CA TYR A 13 -0.25 -3.95 -13.09
C TYR A 13 -0.90 -5.30 -12.75
N LEU A 14 -2.22 -5.31 -12.49
CA LEU A 14 -2.96 -6.53 -12.16
C LEU A 14 -2.89 -7.53 -13.31
N THR A 15 -3.07 -7.07 -14.56
CA THR A 15 -2.99 -7.93 -15.74
C THR A 15 -1.60 -8.55 -15.91
N SER A 16 -0.55 -7.72 -15.90
CA SER A 16 0.82 -8.18 -16.09
C SER A 16 1.28 -9.13 -14.97
N ARG A 17 1.01 -8.80 -13.71
CA ARG A 17 1.38 -9.67 -12.57
C ARG A 17 0.62 -10.98 -12.56
N HIS A 18 -0.65 -10.98 -12.97
CA HIS A 18 -1.41 -12.21 -13.05
C HIS A 18 -0.83 -13.14 -14.12
N GLN A 19 -0.44 -12.60 -15.28
CA GLN A 19 0.24 -13.36 -16.34
C GLN A 19 1.57 -13.95 -15.87
N GLU A 20 2.44 -13.13 -15.28
CA GLU A 20 3.75 -13.56 -14.75
C GLU A 20 3.61 -14.68 -13.71
N ILE A 21 2.69 -14.53 -12.77
CA ILE A 21 2.44 -15.54 -11.73
C ILE A 21 1.93 -16.84 -12.36
N ASN A 22 1.00 -16.76 -13.32
CA ASN A 22 0.46 -17.94 -13.98
C ASN A 22 1.49 -18.66 -14.85
N GLU A 23 2.38 -17.93 -15.52
CA GLU A 23 3.48 -18.52 -16.28
C GLU A 23 4.49 -19.22 -15.36
N TRP A 24 4.91 -18.56 -14.29
CA TRP A 24 5.82 -19.15 -13.31
C TRP A 24 5.23 -20.40 -12.65
N ASN A 25 3.95 -20.33 -12.24
CA ASN A 25 3.26 -21.47 -11.62
C ASN A 25 3.10 -22.66 -12.59
N ARG A 26 2.88 -22.40 -13.89
CA ARG A 26 2.80 -23.46 -14.91
C ARG A 26 4.14 -24.15 -15.13
N GLN A 27 5.25 -23.41 -15.05
CA GLN A 27 6.59 -23.96 -15.27
C GLN A 27 7.07 -24.85 -14.12
N GLN A 28 6.59 -24.66 -12.89
CA GLN A 28 7.06 -25.43 -11.74
C GLN A 28 6.52 -26.86 -11.64
N GLY A 29 5.54 -27.25 -12.47
CA GLY A 29 5.12 -28.64 -12.67
C GLY A 29 4.43 -29.37 -11.50
N SER A 30 4.61 -28.95 -10.25
CA SER A 30 3.97 -29.54 -9.07
C SER A 30 2.97 -28.57 -8.43
N THR A 31 1.69 -28.91 -8.53
CA THR A 31 0.58 -28.23 -7.83
C THR A 31 0.21 -28.90 -6.51
N GLU A 32 1.02 -29.85 -6.04
CA GLU A 32 0.73 -30.65 -4.84
C GLU A 32 0.64 -29.78 -3.57
N SER A 33 1.40 -28.68 -3.54
CA SER A 33 1.36 -27.73 -2.43
C SER A 33 1.26 -26.30 -2.91
N ILE A 34 0.41 -25.55 -2.23
CA ILE A 34 0.27 -24.09 -2.34
C ILE A 34 1.59 -23.33 -2.11
N LEU A 35 2.51 -23.91 -1.34
CA LEU A 35 3.81 -23.30 -1.02
C LEU A 35 4.72 -23.20 -2.26
N ASN A 36 4.47 -24.05 -3.26
CA ASN A 36 5.21 -24.07 -4.52
C ASN A 36 4.66 -23.08 -5.55
N LEU A 37 3.63 -22.30 -5.20
CA LEU A 37 2.97 -21.35 -6.10
C LEU A 37 3.23 -19.91 -5.67
N ARG A 38 3.52 -19.05 -6.64
CA ARG A 38 3.49 -17.60 -6.44
C ARG A 38 2.06 -17.11 -6.34
N ARG A 39 1.85 -16.11 -5.47
CA ARG A 39 0.56 -15.45 -5.26
C ARG A 39 0.73 -13.96 -5.08
N MET A 40 -0.31 -13.22 -5.43
CA MET A 40 -0.40 -11.81 -5.11
C MET A 40 -0.75 -11.64 -3.63
N THR A 41 -0.18 -10.63 -3.01
CA THR A 41 -0.53 -10.21 -1.66
C THR A 41 -1.20 -8.84 -1.71
N ASN A 42 -2.06 -8.56 -0.74
CA ASN A 42 -2.71 -7.25 -0.61
C ASN A 42 -1.66 -6.13 -0.49
N ILE A 43 -0.64 -6.35 0.35
CA ILE A 43 0.44 -5.38 0.55
C ILE A 43 1.29 -5.16 -0.71
N GLY A 44 1.58 -6.21 -1.47
CA GLY A 44 2.31 -6.08 -2.74
C GLY A 44 1.50 -5.31 -3.78
N THR A 45 0.19 -5.54 -3.83
CA THR A 45 -0.74 -4.85 -4.73
C THR A 45 -0.89 -3.38 -4.35
N PHE A 46 -0.97 -3.08 -3.05
CA PHE A 46 -1.04 -1.71 -2.53
C PHE A 46 0.24 -0.92 -2.86
N ARG A 47 1.42 -1.51 -2.66
CA ARG A 47 2.70 -0.87 -3.03
C ARG A 47 2.80 -0.56 -4.52
N ALA A 48 2.34 -1.48 -5.37
CA ALA A 48 2.33 -1.25 -6.80
C ALA A 48 1.38 -0.11 -7.19
N TYR A 49 0.18 -0.08 -6.60
CA TYR A 49 -0.74 1.05 -6.78
C TYR A 49 -0.07 2.38 -6.37
N LEU A 50 0.55 2.45 -5.19
CA LEU A 50 1.18 3.68 -4.72
C LEU A 50 2.33 4.14 -5.62
N ASN A 51 3.16 3.21 -6.11
CA ASN A 51 4.19 3.55 -7.08
C ASN A 51 3.58 4.17 -8.35
N GLU A 52 2.53 3.57 -8.91
CA GLU A 52 1.86 4.12 -10.11
C GLU A 52 1.15 5.44 -9.84
N TYR A 53 0.48 5.57 -8.70
CA TYR A 53 -0.14 6.81 -8.25
C TYR A 53 0.90 7.95 -8.18
N LEU A 54 2.03 7.71 -7.52
CA LEU A 54 3.10 8.71 -7.40
C LEU A 54 3.77 8.99 -8.75
N ARG A 55 3.93 7.99 -9.62
CA ARG A 55 4.44 8.18 -10.99
C ARG A 55 3.54 9.05 -11.84
N ASN A 56 2.22 9.01 -11.64
CA ASN A 56 1.25 9.84 -12.34
C ASN A 56 0.94 11.17 -11.61
N HIS A 57 1.43 11.37 -10.38
CA HIS A 57 1.11 12.57 -9.60
C HIS A 57 1.78 13.84 -10.18
N PRO A 58 1.03 14.91 -10.53
CA PRO A 58 1.56 16.04 -11.30
C PRO A 58 2.60 16.88 -10.54
N ARG A 59 2.56 16.87 -9.19
CA ARG A 59 3.48 17.63 -8.33
C ARG A 59 4.70 16.83 -7.83
N ILE A 60 4.83 15.58 -8.28
CA ILE A 60 6.00 14.73 -7.99
C ILE A 60 6.96 14.79 -9.18
N ARG A 61 8.23 15.05 -8.87
CA ARG A 61 9.33 15.12 -9.81
C ARG A 61 9.70 13.74 -10.34
N LYS A 62 9.75 13.59 -11.67
CA LYS A 62 9.85 12.27 -12.35
C LYS A 62 11.25 11.87 -12.78
N ASP A 63 12.16 12.84 -12.88
CA ASP A 63 13.59 12.67 -13.20
C ASP A 63 14.42 12.22 -11.99
N MET A 64 13.80 12.05 -10.82
CA MET A 64 14.45 11.64 -9.58
C MET A 64 13.91 10.32 -9.04
N THR A 65 14.62 9.77 -8.05
CA THR A 65 14.24 8.51 -7.39
C THR A 65 12.83 8.58 -6.82
N LEU A 66 12.02 7.58 -7.17
CA LEU A 66 10.69 7.34 -6.65
C LEU A 66 10.59 5.87 -6.25
N MET A 67 10.27 5.60 -4.99
CA MET A 67 10.23 4.25 -4.44
C MET A 67 9.18 4.10 -3.34
N VAL A 68 8.42 3.01 -3.40
CA VAL A 68 7.58 2.54 -2.30
C VAL A 68 8.06 1.15 -1.84
N ARG A 69 8.61 1.07 -0.62
CA ARG A 69 9.20 -0.16 -0.08
C ARG A 69 8.67 -0.51 1.31
N GLN A 70 8.82 -1.79 1.68
CA GLN A 70 8.61 -2.24 3.06
C GLN A 70 9.89 -2.03 3.85
N LEU A 71 9.74 -1.62 5.10
CA LEU A 71 10.82 -1.65 6.08
C LEU A 71 10.77 -2.96 6.86
N ALA A 72 11.77 -3.18 7.71
CA ALA A 72 11.76 -4.30 8.64
C ALA A 72 10.48 -4.25 9.51
N PRO A 73 9.80 -5.39 9.73
CA PRO A 73 8.65 -5.45 10.64
C PRO A 73 9.07 -5.00 12.04
N GLY A 74 8.17 -4.30 12.74
CA GLY A 74 8.34 -3.93 14.15
C GLY A 74 7.05 -4.13 14.94
N ASP A 75 7.03 -3.65 16.18
CA ASP A 75 5.91 -3.85 17.11
C ASP A 75 4.60 -3.22 16.61
N ASN A 76 4.70 -2.21 15.75
CA ASN A 76 3.57 -1.50 15.15
C ASN A 76 3.18 -2.04 13.76
N GLY A 77 3.58 -3.26 13.42
CA GLY A 77 3.27 -3.91 12.15
C GLY A 77 4.35 -3.77 11.09
N LEU A 78 3.95 -3.76 9.81
CA LEU A 78 4.84 -3.71 8.65
C LEU A 78 4.89 -2.28 8.09
N PRO A 79 5.95 -1.50 8.34
CA PRO A 79 6.01 -0.14 7.86
C PRO A 79 6.20 -0.09 6.34
N LEU A 80 5.56 0.90 5.71
CA LEU A 80 5.79 1.27 4.32
C LEU A 80 6.50 2.61 4.26
N GLU A 81 7.61 2.66 3.55
CA GLU A 81 8.32 3.89 3.23
C GLU A 81 7.93 4.36 1.83
N ILE A 82 7.59 5.64 1.74
CA ILE A 82 7.35 6.35 0.48
C ILE A 82 8.45 7.38 0.32
N TYR A 83 9.24 7.22 -0.74
CA TYR A 83 10.34 8.11 -1.08
C TYR A 83 10.10 8.72 -2.46
N ALA A 84 9.98 10.04 -2.53
CA ALA A 84 9.79 10.79 -3.76
C ALA A 84 10.25 12.24 -3.58
N PHE A 85 10.54 12.93 -4.69
CA PHE A 85 10.86 14.35 -4.71
C PHE A 85 9.67 15.16 -5.24
N THR A 86 9.36 16.30 -4.63
CA THR A 86 8.41 17.27 -5.18
C THR A 86 9.04 18.08 -6.31
N ASN A 87 8.21 18.62 -7.21
CA ASN A 87 8.68 19.54 -8.26
C ASN A 87 8.79 21.01 -7.78
N THR A 88 8.58 21.25 -6.49
CA THR A 88 8.66 22.56 -5.82
C THR A 88 9.52 22.45 -4.56
N VAL A 89 10.12 23.58 -4.16
CA VAL A 89 10.87 23.77 -2.91
C VAL A 89 10.17 24.73 -1.95
N VAL A 90 9.00 25.26 -2.34
CA VAL A 90 8.21 26.16 -1.49
C VAL A 90 7.64 25.34 -0.33
N TRP A 91 7.98 25.73 0.89
CA TRP A 91 7.64 24.97 2.11
C TRP A 91 6.14 24.65 2.22
N LEU A 92 5.27 25.65 2.06
CA LEU A 92 3.82 25.45 2.18
C LEU A 92 3.26 24.51 1.11
N GLU A 93 3.80 24.57 -0.12
CA GLU A 93 3.38 23.68 -1.19
C GLU A 93 3.88 22.26 -0.95
N TYR A 94 5.12 22.10 -0.48
CA TYR A 94 5.69 20.82 -0.10
C TYR A 94 4.84 20.11 0.96
N GLU A 95 4.50 20.81 2.04
CA GLU A 95 3.64 20.30 3.11
C GLU A 95 2.24 19.90 2.58
N SER A 96 1.64 20.75 1.73
CA SER A 96 0.35 20.43 1.10
C SER A 96 0.41 19.19 0.21
N ILE A 97 1.47 19.03 -0.59
CA ILE A 97 1.66 17.83 -1.43
C ILE A 97 1.76 16.58 -0.56
N GLN A 98 2.53 16.66 0.53
CA GLN A 98 2.69 15.54 1.45
C GLN A 98 1.36 15.17 2.10
N ALA A 99 0.62 16.14 2.63
CA ALA A 99 -0.70 15.92 3.24
C ALA A 99 -1.68 15.26 2.26
N ASP A 100 -1.81 15.80 1.04
CA ASP A 100 -2.73 15.26 0.02
C ASP A 100 -2.40 13.80 -0.36
N ILE A 101 -1.11 13.44 -0.41
CA ILE A 101 -0.69 12.07 -0.66
C ILE A 101 -1.13 11.14 0.48
N PHE A 102 -0.94 11.56 1.74
CA PHE A 102 -1.31 10.74 2.90
C PHE A 102 -2.83 10.66 3.09
N ASP A 103 -3.57 11.74 2.86
CA ASP A 103 -5.03 11.74 2.89
C ASP A 103 -5.61 10.75 1.89
N HIS A 104 -5.07 10.75 0.67
CA HIS A 104 -5.44 9.77 -0.35
C HIS A 104 -5.13 8.34 0.12
N ILE A 105 -3.93 8.09 0.66
CA ILE A 105 -3.53 6.79 1.20
C ILE A 105 -4.50 6.30 2.28
N PHE A 106 -4.84 7.15 3.24
CA PHE A 106 -5.74 6.81 4.33
C PHE A 106 -7.16 6.50 3.82
N ALA A 107 -7.62 7.22 2.80
CA ALA A 107 -8.93 6.98 2.21
C ALA A 107 -9.04 5.64 1.48
N ILE A 108 -7.95 5.13 0.89
CA ILE A 108 -8.01 3.94 0.02
C ILE A 108 -7.46 2.66 0.65
N VAL A 109 -6.70 2.73 1.75
CA VAL A 109 -5.95 1.58 2.29
C VAL A 109 -6.86 0.38 2.60
N GLU A 110 -8.07 0.64 3.09
CA GLU A 110 -9.04 -0.41 3.42
C GLU A 110 -9.59 -1.13 2.19
N GLU A 111 -9.60 -0.49 1.00
CA GLU A 111 -10.03 -1.14 -0.26
C GLU A 111 -9.07 -2.26 -0.69
N PHE A 112 -7.84 -2.24 -0.18
CA PHE A 112 -6.86 -3.32 -0.35
C PHE A 112 -7.01 -4.41 0.71
N GLY A 113 -7.96 -4.30 1.65
CA GLY A 113 -8.09 -5.20 2.80
C GLY A 113 -6.90 -5.06 3.76
N LEU A 114 -6.28 -3.89 3.82
CA LEU A 114 -5.25 -3.54 4.78
C LEU A 114 -5.86 -2.67 5.88
N ARG A 115 -5.20 -2.58 7.03
CA ARG A 115 -5.60 -1.71 8.14
C ARG A 115 -4.41 -0.92 8.62
N LEU A 116 -4.64 0.34 8.96
CA LEU A 116 -3.63 1.18 9.61
C LEU A 116 -3.47 0.71 11.05
N HIS A 117 -2.22 0.55 11.48
CA HIS A 117 -1.93 0.34 12.89
C HIS A 117 -2.11 1.67 13.64
N GLN A 118 -2.85 1.63 14.74
CA GLN A 118 -2.95 2.73 15.71
C GLN A 118 -2.69 2.14 17.09
N SER A 119 -1.74 2.71 17.81
CA SER A 119 -1.49 2.29 19.18
C SER A 119 -2.63 2.79 20.07
N PRO A 120 -3.18 1.95 20.97
CA PRO A 120 -4.26 2.35 21.86
C PRO A 120 -3.83 3.53 22.73
N THR A 121 -4.74 4.48 22.89
CA THR A 121 -4.56 5.67 23.73
C THR A 121 -5.20 5.47 25.10
N GLY A 122 -4.94 6.38 26.04
CA GLY A 122 -5.58 6.35 27.35
C GLY A 122 -7.12 6.43 27.30
N ASN A 123 -7.70 7.00 26.23
CA ASN A 123 -9.14 7.02 26.03
C ASN A 123 -9.71 5.63 25.70
N ASP A 124 -9.00 4.86 24.88
CA ASP A 124 -9.41 3.50 24.51
C ASP A 124 -9.43 2.60 25.75
N ILE A 125 -8.41 2.70 26.60
CA ILE A 125 -8.33 1.96 27.88
C ILE A 125 -9.49 2.35 28.82
N ARG A 126 -9.82 3.64 28.90
CA ARG A 126 -10.96 4.11 29.72
C ARG A 126 -12.30 3.58 29.21
N SER A 127 -12.53 3.55 27.89
CA SER A 127 -13.76 3.00 27.31
C SER A 127 -13.93 1.51 27.58
N LEU A 128 -12.84 0.73 27.54
CA LEU A 128 -12.85 -0.69 27.89
C LEU A 128 -13.14 -0.89 29.39
N ALA A 129 -12.47 -0.14 30.27
CA ALA A 129 -12.71 -0.24 31.72
C ALA A 129 -14.15 0.14 32.11
N GLY A 130 -14.79 1.05 31.38
CA GLY A 130 -16.21 1.37 31.53
C GLY A 130 -17.15 0.24 31.10
N ALA A 131 -16.79 -0.51 30.07
CA ALA A 131 -17.57 -1.65 29.57
C ALA A 131 -17.55 -2.86 30.52
N PHE A 132 -16.47 -3.06 31.29
CA PHE A 132 -16.35 -4.14 32.28
C PHE A 132 -16.97 -3.82 33.65
N LYS A 133 -17.51 -2.61 33.85
CA LYS A 133 -18.19 -2.19 35.10
C LYS A 133 -19.72 -2.35 35.06
N GLN A 134 -20.27 -2.90 33.98
CA GLN A 134 -21.67 -3.32 33.85
C GLN A 134 -21.75 -4.85 33.93
#